data_AF-A0A9E5N9T2-F1
#
_entry.id   AF-A0A9E5N9T2-F1
#
_cell.length_a   1.000
_cell.length_b   1.000
_cell.length_c   1.000
_cell.angle_alpha   90.00
_cell.angle_beta   90.00
_cell.angle_gamma   90.00
#
_symmetry.space_group_name_H-M   'P 1'
#
loop_
_entity.id
_entity.type
_entity.pdbx_description
1 polymer ?
#
loop_
_entity_poly.entity_id
_entity_poly.type
_entity_poly.pdbx_seq_one_letter_code
_entity_poly.pdbx_strand_id
1 'polypeptide(L)' 'MKTLYIVSTSAYAGKSLAAIVIALHLQERGLKVGYFKPLGSLPVRINGQTSDEDAVYIAEQIG' A
#
# COMPACT_ATOMS: atom_id res chain seq x y z
N MET A 1 9.65 -9.41 12.13
CA MET A 1 8.91 -8.59 11.14
C MET A 1 9.76 -7.36 10.83
N LYS A 2 10.01 -7.06 9.56
CA LYS A 2 10.72 -5.83 9.13
C LYS A 2 9.69 -4.90 8.47
N THR A 3 9.76 -3.60 8.75
CA THR A 3 8.76 -2.63 8.29
C THR A 3 9.45 -1.44 7.61
N LEU A 4 8.91 -1.02 6.48
CA LEU A 4 9.32 0.20 5.78
C LEU A 4 8.18 1.22 5.91
N TYR A 5 8.47 2.40 6.46
CA TYR A 5 7.50 3.48 6.55
C TYR A 5 7.78 4.51 5.46
N ILE A 6 6.86 4.62 4.49
CA ILE A 6 6.97 5.53 3.35
C ILE A 6 6.10 6.75 3.62
N VAL A 7 6.72 7.91 3.76
CA VAL A 7 6.07 9.18 4.12
C VAL A 7 6.66 10.34 3.30
N SER A 8 5.92 11.43 3.19
CA SER A 8 6.34 12.66 2.51
C SER A 8 5.76 13.88 3.21
N THR A 9 6.39 15.04 3.02
CA THR A 9 5.89 16.33 3.51
C THR A 9 4.82 16.96 2.62
N SER A 10 4.59 16.39 1.42
CA SER A 10 3.60 16.85 0.45
C SER A 10 2.62 15.76 0.03
N ALA A 11 1.39 16.15 -0.33
CA ALA A 11 0.44 15.28 -1.00
C ALA A 11 0.95 14.91 -2.41
N TYR A 12 0.50 13.78 -2.94
CA TYR A 12 0.81 13.32 -4.31
C TYR A 12 2.31 13.14 -4.65
N ALA A 13 3.20 13.02 -3.65
CA ALA A 13 4.64 12.84 -3.83
C ALA A 13 5.08 11.45 -4.36
N GLY A 14 4.18 10.64 -4.93
CA GLY A 14 4.52 9.30 -5.44
C GLY A 14 4.67 8.18 -4.39
N LYS A 15 4.20 8.39 -3.14
CA LYS A 15 4.28 7.38 -2.06
C LYS A 15 3.68 6.03 -2.44
N SER A 16 2.49 6.03 -3.06
CA SER A 16 1.80 4.82 -3.47
C SER A 16 2.59 4.04 -4.52
N LEU A 17 3.14 4.73 -5.53
CA LEU A 17 4.02 4.12 -6.54
C LEU A 17 5.29 3.53 -5.91
N ALA A 18 5.93 4.27 -4.99
CA ALA A 18 7.10 3.78 -4.28
C ALA A 18 6.78 2.51 -3.47
N ALA A 19 5.62 2.47 -2.79
CA ALA A 19 5.19 1.30 -2.04
C ALA A 19 5.00 0.07 -2.94
N ILE A 20 4.33 0.23 -4.09
CA ILE A 20 4.11 -0.86 -5.07
C ILE A 20 5.46 -1.38 -5.60
N VAL A 21 6.33 -0.50 -6.10
CA VAL A 21 7.61 -0.90 -6.71
C VAL A 21 8.50 -1.62 -5.71
N ILE A 22 8.60 -1.12 -4.47
CA ILE A 22 9.38 -1.75 -3.42
C ILE A 22 8.79 -3.12 -3.06
N ALA A 23 7.46 -3.22 -2.93
CA ALA A 23 6.80 -4.48 -2.61
C ALA A 23 7.05 -5.55 -3.68
N LEU A 24 6.81 -5.21 -4.96
CA LEU A 24 7.05 -6.10 -6.08
C LEU A 24 8.52 -6.56 -6.15
N HIS A 25 9.46 -5.63 -6.00
CA HIS A 25 10.90 -5.96 -5.99
C HIS A 25 11.30 -6.91 -4.86
N LEU A 26 10.69 -6.77 -3.68
CA LEU A 26 10.94 -7.68 -2.55
C LEU A 26 10.28 -9.05 -2.77
N GLN A 27 9.10 -9.09 -3.40
CA GLN A 27 8.41 -10.33 -3.78
C GLN A 27 9.20 -11.11 -4.84
N GLU A 28 9.78 -10.44 -5.85
CA GLU A 28 10.70 -11.05 -6.83
C GLU A 28 11.88 -11.76 -6.17
N ARG A 29 12.27 -11.32 -4.97
CA ARG A 29 13.35 -11.91 -4.17
C ARG A 29 12.87 -13.00 -3.19
N GLY A 30 11.62 -13.45 -3.32
CA GLY A 30 11.03 -14.51 -2.51
C GLY A 30 10.55 -14.07 -1.12
N LEU A 31 10.40 -12.76 -0.87
CA LEU A 31 9.93 -12.26 0.42
C LEU A 31 8.40 -12.11 0.43
N LYS A 32 7.78 -12.51 1.54
CA LYS A 32 6.38 -12.21 1.82
C LYS A 32 6.24 -10.74 2.22
N VAL A 33 5.50 -9.97 1.45
CA VAL A 33 5.24 -8.55 1.67
C VAL A 33 3.75 -8.34 1.90
N GLY A 34 3.42 -7.38 2.75
CA GLY A 34 2.05 -6.88 2.91
C GLY A 34 2.07 -5.36 2.92
N TYR A 35 0.92 -4.75 2.67
CA TYR A 35 0.75 -3.30 2.67
C TYR A 35 -0.22 -2.87 3.78
N PHE A 36 0.08 -1.75 4.41
CA PHE A 36 -0.77 -1.15 5.43
C PHE A 36 -0.75 0.37 5.30
N LYS A 37 -1.94 0.97 5.22
CA LYS A 37 -2.15 2.41 5.25
C LYS A 37 -2.84 2.80 6.55
N PRO A 38 -2.14 3.46 7.50
CA PRO A 38 -2.71 3.77 8.81
C PRO A 38 -3.80 4.85 8.75
N LEU A 39 -3.72 5.75 7.78
CA LEU A 39 -4.64 6.88 7.63
C LEU A 39 -5.15 6.90 6.18
N GLY A 40 -6.43 6.58 6.02
CA GLY A 40 -7.16 6.67 4.76
C GLY A 40 -7.92 7.99 4.64
N SER A 41 -8.11 8.44 3.40
CA SER A 41 -8.90 9.64 3.08
C SER A 41 -9.94 9.37 1.98
N LEU A 42 -9.94 8.17 1.39
CA LEU A 42 -10.80 7.78 0.27
C LEU A 42 -11.62 6.55 0.69
N PRO A 43 -12.73 6.73 1.43
CA PRO A 43 -13.50 5.60 1.94
C PRO A 43 -14.18 4.82 0.79
N VAL A 44 -14.00 3.49 0.80
CA VAL A 44 -14.65 2.55 -0.13
C VAL A 44 -15.26 1.38 0.65
N ARG A 45 -16.30 0.74 0.11
CA ARG A 45 -16.87 -0.50 0.68
C ARG A 45 -16.44 -1.70 -0.14
N ILE A 46 -15.70 -2.62 0.48
CA ILE A 46 -15.32 -3.91 -0.10
C ILE A 46 -15.87 -5.02 0.79
N ASN A 47 -16.65 -5.94 0.22
CA ASN A 47 -17.22 -7.09 0.95
C ASN A 47 -17.95 -6.70 2.25
N GLY A 48 -18.66 -5.57 2.24
CA GLY A 48 -19.40 -5.07 3.40
C GLY A 48 -18.53 -4.38 4.47
N GLN A 49 -17.21 -4.28 4.26
CA GLN A 49 -16.29 -3.57 5.16
C GLN A 49 -15.88 -2.22 4.55
N THR A 50 -15.75 -1.20 5.40
CA THR A 50 -15.18 0.08 5.00
C THR A 50 -13.65 -0.05 4.93
N SER A 51 -13.06 0.42 3.84
CA SER A 51 -11.62 0.44 3.58
C SER A 51 -11.23 1.76 2.91
N ASP A 52 -9.94 1.93 2.60
CA ASP A 52 -9.44 3.06 1.82
C ASP A 52 -9.14 2.62 0.39
N GLU A 53 -9.57 3.39 -0.60
CA GLU A 53 -9.45 3.07 -2.03
C GLU A 53 -8.00 2.84 -2.46
N ASP A 54 -7.06 3.71 -2.05
CA ASP A 54 -5.63 3.52 -2.34
C ASP A 54 -5.11 2.22 -1.71
N ALA A 55 -5.57 1.88 -0.51
CA ALA A 55 -5.11 0.70 0.19
C ALA A 55 -5.59 -0.59 -0.49
N VAL A 56 -6.83 -0.59 -0.97
CA VAL A 56 -7.39 -1.68 -1.77
C VAL A 56 -6.62 -1.80 -3.08
N TYR A 57 -6.45 -0.70 -3.81
CA TYR A 57 -5.72 -0.69 -5.08
C TYR A 57 -4.30 -1.24 -4.94
N ILE A 58 -3.53 -0.79 -3.93
CA ILE A 58 -2.15 -1.27 -3.72
C ILE A 58 -2.13 -2.74 -3.34
N ALA A 59 -3.06 -3.20 -2.50
CA ALA A 59 -3.17 -4.63 -2.16
C ALA A 59 -3.42 -5.48 -3.42
N GLU A 60 -4.29 -5.05 -4.33
CA GLU A 60 -4.53 -5.73 -5.61
C GLU A 60 -3.28 -5.78 -6.51
N GLN A 61 -2.41 -4.76 -6.47
CA GLN A 61 -1.18 -4.75 -7.27
C GLN A 61 -0.12 -5.72 -6.76
N ILE A 62 -0.09 -6.00 -5.46
CA ILE A 62 0.94 -6.86 -4.84
C ILE A 62 0.44 -8.27 -4.54
N GLY A 63 -0.85 -8.56 -4.76
CA GLY A 63 -1.47 -9.86 -4.51
C GLY A 63 -1.64 -10.21 -3.03
#